data_AF-A0A382F152-F1
#
_entry.id   AF-A0A382F152-F1
#
_cell.length_a   1.000
_cell.length_b   1.000
_cell.length_c   1.000
_cell.angle_alpha   90.00
_cell.angle_beta   90.00
_cell.angle_gamma   90.00
#
_symmetry.space_group_name_H-M   'P 1'
#
loop_
_entity.id
_entity.type
_entity.pdbx_description
1 polymer ?
#
loop_
_entity_poly.entity_id
_entity_poly.type
_entity_poly.pdbx_seq_one_letter_code
_entity_poly.pdbx_strand_id
1 'polypeptide(L)'
;PHFREGMRYQKAGVLLLELIPRSQRVGHLWDDPEQLEKQDAVMSVMERVNRRWGRRTLNLASAQDTQQWCMRQNRRSPGYTTCWSEIPVAHAG
;
A
#
# COMPACT_ATOMS: atom_id res chain seq x y z
N PRO A 1 1.41 -7.65 -14.59
CA PRO A 1 0.71 -7.33 -15.87
C PRO A 1 1.49 -7.78 -17.10
N HIS A 2 0.99 -8.79 -17.81
CA HIS A 2 1.45 -9.09 -19.17
C HIS A 2 0.73 -8.15 -20.15
N PHE A 3 1.49 -7.42 -20.96
CA PHE A 3 0.93 -6.69 -22.09
C PHE A 3 0.39 -7.70 -23.10
N ARG A 4 -0.87 -7.53 -23.52
CA ARG A 4 -1.52 -8.37 -24.51
C ARG A 4 -1.71 -7.54 -25.78
N GLU A 5 -1.05 -7.98 -26.83
CA GLU A 5 -1.12 -7.37 -28.15
C GLU A 5 -2.57 -7.37 -28.67
N GLY A 6 -2.99 -6.27 -29.31
CA GLY A 6 -4.37 -6.09 -29.79
C GLY A 6 -5.35 -5.47 -28.79
N MET A 7 -4.97 -5.27 -27.51
CA MET A 7 -5.82 -4.56 -26.55
C MET A 7 -5.47 -3.07 -26.46
N ARG A 8 -6.50 -2.22 -26.44
CA ARG A 8 -6.35 -0.78 -26.21
C ARG A 8 -6.22 -0.54 -24.71
N TYR A 9 -5.02 -0.18 -24.27
CA TYR A 9 -4.77 0.20 -22.89
C TYR A 9 -4.98 1.70 -22.72
N GLN A 10 -5.74 2.09 -21.70
CA GLN A 10 -5.93 3.49 -21.32
C GLN A 10 -5.38 3.71 -19.91
N LYS A 11 -4.64 4.81 -19.73
CA LYS A 11 -4.10 5.21 -18.43
C LYS A 11 -5.21 5.88 -17.62
N ALA A 12 -5.59 5.29 -16.50
CA ALA A 12 -6.47 5.91 -15.51
C ALA A 12 -5.66 6.31 -14.28
N GLY A 13 -5.91 7.51 -13.77
CA GLY A 13 -5.49 7.91 -12.42
C GLY A 13 -6.63 7.61 -11.46
N VAL A 14 -6.35 6.87 -10.39
CA VAL A 14 -7.30 6.70 -9.28
C VAL A 14 -6.89 7.66 -8.18
N LEU A 15 -7.78 8.58 -7.81
CA LEU A 15 -7.58 9.52 -6.72
C LEU A 15 -8.59 9.19 -5.61
N LEU A 16 -8.09 8.85 -4.42
CA LEU A 16 -8.94 8.73 -3.24
C LEU A 16 -8.94 10.08 -2.52
N LEU A 17 -10.02 10.83 -2.68
CA LEU A 17 -10.17 12.17 -2.10
C LEU A 17 -10.62 12.16 -0.64
N GLU A 18 -11.41 11.16 -0.23
CA GLU A 18 -12.12 11.17 1.06
C GLU A 18 -11.70 10.01 1.96
N LEU A 19 -10.38 9.82 2.11
CA LEU A 19 -9.87 8.93 3.15
C LEU A 19 -10.06 9.59 4.52
N ILE A 20 -11.11 9.18 5.22
CA ILE A 20 -11.39 9.63 6.57
C ILE A 20 -10.83 8.66 7.63
N PRO A 21 -10.36 9.17 8.79
CA PRO A 21 -10.05 8.32 9.92
C PRO A 21 -11.27 7.50 10.33
N ARG A 22 -11.05 6.24 10.71
CA ARG A 22 -12.14 5.36 11.14
C ARG A 22 -12.92 5.90 12.33
N SER A 23 -12.26 6.63 13.25
CA SER A 23 -12.91 7.29 14.38
C SER A 23 -13.91 8.39 13.97
N GLN A 24 -13.83 8.87 12.74
CA GLN A 24 -14.70 9.92 12.18
C GLN A 24 -15.74 9.34 11.20
N ARG A 25 -15.80 8.02 11.06
CA ARG A 25 -16.80 7.37 10.22
C ARG A 25 -18.17 7.54 10.88
N VAL A 26 -19.06 8.25 10.20
CA VAL A 26 -20.48 8.31 10.56
C VAL A 26 -21.15 7.04 10.05
N GLY A 27 -21.82 6.30 10.93
CA GLY A 27 -22.62 5.13 10.54
C GLY A 27 -23.81 5.54 9.68
N HIS A 28 -24.21 4.67 8.77
CA HIS A 28 -25.44 4.86 7.99
C HIS A 28 -26.66 4.34 8.78
N LEU A 29 -27.85 4.85 8.43
CA LEU A 29 -29.11 4.42 9.06
C LEU A 29 -29.37 2.91 8.93
N TRP A 30 -28.77 2.26 7.93
CA TRP A 30 -28.94 0.86 7.60
C TRP A 30 -27.76 -0.03 8.00
N ASP A 31 -26.77 0.54 8.71
CA ASP A 31 -25.64 -0.24 9.19
C ASP A 31 -26.11 -1.20 10.30
N ASP A 32 -25.72 -2.46 10.22
CA ASP A 32 -25.86 -3.42 11.31
C ASP A 32 -24.70 -3.24 12.30
N PRO A 33 -24.97 -2.81 13.56
CA PRO A 33 -23.93 -2.59 14.57
C PRO A 33 -23.12 -3.86 14.87
N GLU A 34 -23.76 -5.03 14.91
CA GLU A 34 -23.08 -6.29 15.25
C GLU A 34 -22.15 -6.72 14.12
N GLN A 35 -22.60 -6.55 12.87
CA GLN A 35 -21.75 -6.79 11.71
C GLN A 35 -20.55 -5.82 11.67
N LEU A 36 -20.74 -4.57 12.08
CA LEU A 36 -19.67 -3.59 12.13
C LEU A 36 -18.61 -3.96 13.18
N GLU A 37 -19.02 -4.35 14.38
CA GLU A 37 -18.12 -4.83 15.43
C GLU A 37 -17.33 -6.08 15.01
N LYS A 38 -17.98 -7.02 14.31
CA LYS A 38 -17.31 -8.20 13.76
C LYS A 38 -16.24 -7.84 12.74
N GLN A 39 -16.53 -6.94 11.80
CA GLN A 39 -15.55 -6.45 10.82
C GLN A 39 -14.36 -5.77 11.50
N ASP A 40 -14.65 -5.00 12.54
CA ASP A 40 -13.68 -4.26 13.33
C ASP A 40 -12.71 -5.19 14.06
N ALA A 41 -13.23 -6.26 14.68
CA ALA A 41 -12.43 -7.30 15.32
C ALA A 41 -11.52 -8.03 14.31
N VAL A 42 -12.07 -8.40 13.14
CA VAL A 42 -11.29 -9.07 12.08
C VAL A 42 -10.15 -8.18 11.59
N MET A 43 -10.41 -6.90 11.31
CA MET A 43 -9.38 -5.96 10.88
C MET A 43 -8.27 -5.82 11.93
N SER A 44 -8.62 -5.74 13.23
CA SER A 44 -7.65 -5.65 14.32
C SER A 44 -6.76 -6.89 14.43
N VAL A 45 -7.32 -8.09 14.25
CA VAL A 45 -6.57 -9.35 14.21
C VAL A 45 -5.58 -9.34 13.05
N MET A 46 -6.04 -9.01 11.83
CA MET A 46 -5.18 -8.93 10.65
C MET A 46 -4.03 -7.94 10.85
N GLU A 47 -4.31 -6.77 11.43
CA GLU A 47 -3.29 -5.75 11.67
C GLU A 47 -2.26 -6.20 12.71
N ARG A 48 -2.67 -6.89 13.79
CA ARG A 48 -1.72 -7.48 14.76
C ARG A 48 -0.79 -8.50 14.11
N VAL A 49 -1.32 -9.38 13.27
CA VAL A 49 -0.50 -10.38 12.57
C VAL A 49 0.48 -9.69 11.63
N ASN A 50 0.01 -8.75 10.81
CA ASN A 50 0.86 -7.98 9.91
C ASN A 50 1.93 -7.15 10.65
N ARG A 51 1.62 -6.61 11.83
CA ARG A 51 2.63 -5.88 12.63
C ARG A 51 3.72 -6.79 13.16
N ARG A 52 3.38 -8.04 13.52
CA ARG A 52 4.33 -9.02 14.07
C ARG A 52 5.19 -9.69 13.00
N TRP A 53 4.62 -10.00 11.84
CA TRP A 53 5.26 -10.83 10.81
C TRP A 53 5.67 -10.06 9.55
N GLY A 54 5.32 -8.77 9.46
CA GLY A 54 5.65 -7.90 8.33
C GLY A 54 4.42 -7.41 7.56
N ARG A 55 4.57 -6.27 6.87
CA ARG A 55 3.49 -5.74 6.02
C ARG A 55 3.12 -6.77 4.95
N ARG A 56 1.80 -6.98 4.77
CA ARG A 56 1.18 -7.89 3.77
C ARG A 56 1.39 -9.38 4.05
N THR A 57 1.69 -9.80 5.28
CA THR A 57 1.67 -11.23 5.66
C THR A 57 0.27 -11.85 5.50
N LEU A 58 -0.76 -11.13 5.96
CA LEU A 58 -2.17 -11.42 5.72
C LEU A 58 -2.78 -10.29 4.89
N ASN A 59 -3.55 -10.66 3.89
CA ASN A 59 -4.35 -9.75 3.08
C ASN A 59 -5.66 -10.43 2.69
N LEU A 60 -6.67 -9.64 2.33
CA LEU A 60 -7.92 -10.19 1.79
C LEU A 60 -7.63 -10.91 0.47
N ALA A 61 -8.24 -12.08 0.28
CA ALA A 61 -8.08 -12.85 -0.96
C ALA A 61 -8.57 -12.06 -2.19
N SER A 62 -9.62 -11.25 -2.04
CA SER A 62 -10.11 -10.34 -3.07
C SER A 62 -9.15 -9.18 -3.36
N ALA A 63 -8.35 -8.78 -2.36
CA ALA A 63 -7.32 -7.76 -2.50
C ALA A 63 -5.95 -8.37 -2.86
N GLN A 64 -5.93 -9.64 -3.31
CA GLN A 64 -4.71 -10.28 -3.77
C GLN A 64 -4.19 -9.56 -5.01
N ASP A 65 -3.21 -8.71 -4.76
CA ASP A 65 -2.45 -8.02 -5.77
C ASP A 65 -1.61 -9.06 -6.51
N THR A 66 -2.10 -9.55 -7.65
CA THR A 66 -1.26 -10.31 -8.61
C THR A 66 -0.21 -9.40 -9.25
N GLN A 67 -0.21 -8.10 -8.91
CA GLN A 67 0.70 -7.13 -9.48
C GLN A 67 1.72 -6.61 -8.48
N GLN A 68 2.97 -7.04 -8.68
CA GLN A 68 4.16 -6.40 -8.13
C GLN A 68 4.36 -5.03 -8.81
N TRP A 69 3.50 -4.05 -8.57
CA TRP A 69 3.84 -2.65 -8.86
C TRP A 69 4.89 -2.21 -7.84
N CYS A 70 6.15 -2.62 -8.06
CA CYS A 70 7.29 -2.00 -7.42
C CYS A 70 7.53 -0.64 -8.10
N MET A 71 7.81 0.39 -7.31
CA MET A 71 8.25 1.67 -7.84
C MET A 71 9.49 1.43 -8.73
N ARG A 72 9.40 1.72 -10.03
CA ARG A 72 10.56 1.63 -10.94
C ARG A 72 11.53 2.75 -10.59
N GLN A 73 12.52 2.45 -9.74
CA GLN A 73 13.55 3.40 -9.28
C GLN A 73 14.76 3.47 -10.24
N ASN A 74 14.59 3.20 -11.53
CA ASN A 74 15.68 3.16 -12.52
C ASN A 74 16.42 4.50 -12.70
N ARG A 75 15.91 5.60 -12.14
CA ARG A 75 16.52 6.94 -12.15
C ARG A 75 16.67 7.53 -10.75
N ARG A 76 16.74 6.70 -9.72
CA ARG A 76 16.98 7.17 -8.34
C ARG A 76 18.43 7.67 -8.23
N SER A 77 18.61 8.93 -7.83
CA SER A 77 19.92 9.44 -7.44
C SER A 77 20.43 8.69 -6.21
N PRO A 78 21.75 8.54 -6.01
CA PRO A 78 22.27 7.95 -4.79
C PRO A 78 21.74 8.71 -3.57
N GLY A 79 21.47 7.98 -2.49
CA GLY A 79 20.93 8.46 -1.23
C GLY A 79 21.96 9.20 -0.40
N TYR A 80 22.56 10.27 -0.93
CA TYR A 80 23.64 11.04 -0.28
C TYR A 80 23.32 11.49 1.14
N THR A 81 22.05 11.70 1.48
CA THR A 81 21.59 12.16 2.80
C THR A 81 20.99 11.06 3.66
N THR A 82 20.76 9.87 3.10
CA THR A 82 20.01 8.78 3.76
C THR A 82 20.78 7.47 3.85
N CYS A 83 21.91 7.35 3.15
CA CYS A 83 22.72 6.15 3.08
C CYS A 83 24.21 6.51 3.07
N TRP A 84 24.90 6.23 4.18
CA TRP A 84 26.32 6.57 4.37
C TRP A 84 27.25 5.93 3.34
N SER A 85 26.92 4.73 2.85
CA SER A 85 27.69 4.02 1.83
C SER A 85 27.56 4.61 0.42
N GLU A 86 26.63 5.56 0.22
CA GLU A 86 26.39 6.19 -1.08
C GLU A 86 26.98 7.61 -1.16
N ILE A 87 27.72 8.05 -0.14
CA ILE A 87 28.37 9.37 -0.10
C ILE A 87 29.65 9.36 -0.96
N PRO A 88 29.89 10.35 -1.85
CA PRO A 88 31.09 10.40 -2.68
C PRO A 88 32.36 10.57 -1.84
N VAL A 89 33.40 9.80 -2.15
CA VAL A 89 34.73 9.96 -1.53
C VAL A 89 35.50 11.03 -2.29
N ALA A 90 35.93 12.08 -1.60
CA ALA A 90 36.80 13.10 -2.16
C ALA A 90 38.26 12.67 -2.02
N HIS A 91 39.01 12.71 -3.12
CA HIS A 91 40.46 12.52 -3.11
C HIS A 91 41.14 13.88 -3.29
N ALA A 92 42.09 14.19 -2.41
CA ALA A 92 42.97 15.36 -2.57
C ALA A 92 44.24 14.91 -3.30
N GLY A 93 44.60 15.65 -4.35
CA GLY A 93 45.88 15.53 -5.07
C GLY A 93 46.96 16.42 -4.47
#